data_AF-A0A836PXP9-F1
#
_entry.id   AF-A0A836PXP9-F1
#
_cell.length_a   1.000
_cell.length_b   1.000
_cell.length_c   1.000
_cell.angle_alpha   90.00
_cell.angle_beta   90.00
_cell.angle_gamma   90.00
#
_symmetry.space_group_name_H-M   'P 1'
#
loop_
_entity.id
_entity.type
_entity.pdbx_description
1 polymer ?
#
loop_
_entity_poly.entity_id
_entity_poly.type
_entity_poly.pdbx_seq_one_letter_code
_entity_poly.pdbx_strand_id
1 'polypeptide(L)'
;MQGKHKFQKIGVVYAIVCTAFGFLPQIALADDQVDKPYDWVIQVETRRLERQFDYKNSKLNPVEKLEVLWYPTKDETKKTKYEYMYYHDGKPYGMEKLRKFDIDEGDGVAIEIKHKENNATDAEKRDAANAVFRLALDSYLHKNPVVAVKVPMDSFNTVSNRLMELGFHDSKDDGDELETDSKFTASMTLGLYSVPEGKQITLVR
;
A
#
# COMPACT_ATOMS: atom_id res chain seq x y z
N MET A 1 22.89 73.90 -4.86
CA MET A 1 21.92 74.54 -5.78
C MET A 1 21.90 73.73 -7.07
N GLN A 2 20.70 73.47 -7.61
CA GLN A 2 20.36 73.34 -9.05
C GLN A 2 21.40 72.63 -9.95
N GLY A 3 21.14 71.50 -10.59
CA GLY A 3 19.91 71.02 -11.18
C GLY A 3 20.19 70.54 -12.60
N LYS A 4 19.32 69.65 -13.09
CA LYS A 4 19.13 69.24 -14.50
C LYS A 4 20.19 68.34 -15.14
N HIS A 5 19.87 67.05 -15.23
CA HIS A 5 20.18 66.29 -16.44
C HIS A 5 18.88 65.96 -17.17
N LYS A 6 18.71 66.63 -18.32
CA LYS A 6 17.66 66.41 -19.30
C LYS A 6 18.10 65.27 -20.22
N PHE A 7 17.19 64.33 -20.41
CA PHE A 7 17.18 63.30 -21.45
C PHE A 7 17.48 63.87 -22.85
N GLN A 8 18.29 63.15 -23.63
CA GLN A 8 18.09 63.05 -25.07
C GLN A 8 18.29 61.62 -25.53
N LYS A 9 17.23 61.11 -26.16
CA LYS A 9 17.05 59.78 -26.73
C LYS A 9 17.80 59.67 -28.06
N ILE A 10 18.07 58.43 -28.48
CA ILE A 10 17.78 57.82 -29.79
C ILE A 10 18.92 56.85 -30.15
N GLY A 11 18.56 55.61 -30.46
CA GLY A 11 19.49 54.64 -31.03
C GLY A 11 19.06 53.18 -30.87
N VAL A 12 17.87 52.83 -31.34
CA VAL A 12 17.41 51.44 -31.51
C VAL A 12 18.20 50.82 -32.66
N VAL A 13 19.02 49.78 -32.45
CA VAL A 13 19.30 48.73 -33.45
C VAL A 13 19.72 47.41 -32.75
N TYR A 14 18.83 46.42 -32.87
CA TYR A 14 19.02 44.96 -32.98
C TYR A 14 20.35 44.30 -32.57
N ALA A 15 20.26 43.34 -31.65
CA ALA A 15 20.77 41.98 -31.89
C ALA A 15 20.12 40.98 -30.91
N ILE A 16 19.34 40.09 -31.47
CA ILE A 16 18.73 38.91 -30.85
C ILE A 16 19.88 38.03 -30.33
N VAL A 17 20.10 38.01 -29.01
CA VAL A 17 20.95 37.01 -28.37
C VAL A 17 20.06 35.81 -28.08
N CYS A 18 20.28 34.75 -28.85
CA CYS A 18 19.68 33.44 -28.71
C CYS A 18 19.77 32.94 -27.26
N THR A 19 18.69 33.12 -26.49
CA THR A 19 18.39 32.27 -25.35
C THR A 19 18.00 30.89 -25.87
N ALA A 20 19.01 30.11 -26.24
CA ALA A 20 18.90 28.66 -26.32
C ALA A 20 18.83 28.09 -24.89
N PHE A 21 17.79 28.46 -24.13
CA PHE A 21 17.27 27.56 -23.12
C PHE A 21 16.38 26.59 -23.87
N GLY A 22 17.02 25.54 -24.38
CA GLY A 22 16.33 24.39 -24.92
C GLY A 22 15.30 23.96 -23.89
N PHE A 23 14.04 24.09 -24.27
CA PHE A 23 12.97 23.26 -23.77
C PHE A 23 13.41 21.82 -24.03
N LEU A 24 14.05 21.20 -23.04
CA LEU A 24 14.05 19.76 -22.97
C LEU A 24 12.58 19.39 -22.87
N PRO A 25 12.01 18.63 -23.82
CA PRO A 25 10.74 17.98 -23.55
C PRO A 25 10.97 17.18 -22.27
N GLN A 26 10.21 17.49 -21.23
CA GLN A 26 10.03 16.54 -20.15
C GLN A 26 9.53 15.28 -20.84
N ILE A 27 10.41 14.29 -20.97
CA ILE A 27 10.02 12.93 -21.23
C ILE A 27 9.22 12.58 -19.98
N ALA A 28 7.92 12.87 -20.02
CA ALA A 28 6.95 12.21 -19.19
C ALA A 28 7.13 10.74 -19.56
N LEU A 29 7.87 10.03 -18.70
CA LEU A 29 7.85 8.58 -18.69
C LEU A 29 6.40 8.21 -18.38
N ALA A 30 5.61 8.07 -19.45
CA ALA A 30 4.34 7.39 -19.44
C ALA A 30 4.64 5.90 -19.24
N ASP A 31 5.05 5.56 -18.02
CA ASP A 31 5.55 4.24 -17.65
C ASP A 31 4.71 3.60 -16.53
N ASP A 32 3.41 3.88 -16.46
CA ASP A 32 2.56 3.24 -15.43
C ASP A 32 1.07 3.16 -15.78
N GLN A 33 0.75 2.90 -17.06
CA GLN A 33 -0.58 2.43 -17.46
C GLN A 33 -0.52 0.98 -17.95
N VAL A 34 0.15 0.12 -17.19
CA VAL A 34 -0.31 -1.27 -17.14
C VAL A 34 -1.62 -1.21 -16.37
N ASP A 35 -2.72 -1.49 -17.07
CA ASP A 35 -4.09 -1.51 -16.53
C ASP A 35 -4.07 -2.21 -15.16
N LYS A 36 -4.18 -1.41 -14.09
CA LYS A 36 -4.29 -1.95 -12.73
C LYS A 36 -5.60 -2.74 -12.70
N PRO A 37 -5.59 -4.07 -12.52
CA PRO A 37 -6.76 -4.92 -12.72
C PRO A 37 -7.78 -4.83 -11.57
N TYR A 38 -7.77 -3.73 -10.81
CA TYR A 38 -8.53 -3.53 -9.59
C TYR A 38 -9.02 -2.07 -9.50
N ASP A 39 -10.24 -1.93 -8.98
CA ASP A 39 -10.98 -0.66 -8.92
C ASP A 39 -10.58 0.18 -7.71
N TRP A 40 -10.22 -0.49 -6.60
CA TRP A 40 -9.89 0.13 -5.32
C TRP A 40 -8.56 -0.36 -4.75
N VAL A 41 -7.93 0.51 -3.95
CA VAL A 41 -6.78 0.16 -3.12
C VAL A 41 -7.16 0.30 -1.66
N ILE A 42 -6.90 -0.75 -0.87
CA ILE A 42 -6.90 -0.74 0.59
C ILE A 42 -5.45 -0.67 1.05
N GLN A 43 -5.00 0.51 1.46
CA GLN A 43 -3.63 0.75 1.91
C GLN A 43 -3.52 0.55 3.43
N VAL A 44 -2.56 -0.27 3.85
CA VAL A 44 -2.20 -0.52 5.24
C VAL A 44 -0.88 0.19 5.52
N GLU A 45 -0.91 1.31 6.23
CA GLU A 45 0.30 1.98 6.72
C GLU A 45 0.65 1.46 8.13
N THR A 46 1.82 0.82 8.28
CA THR A 46 2.31 0.39 9.59
C THR A 46 3.20 1.45 10.23
N ARG A 47 3.11 1.58 11.56
CA ARG A 47 3.99 2.43 12.35
C ARG A 47 4.19 1.87 13.76
N ARG A 48 5.44 1.80 14.19
CA ARG A 48 5.81 1.55 15.60
C ARG A 48 5.54 2.77 16.50
N LEU A 49 4.93 2.55 17.66
CA LEU A 49 4.65 3.57 18.68
C LEU A 49 5.52 3.35 19.93
N GLU A 50 6.74 3.89 19.91
CA GLU A 50 7.76 3.62 20.96
C GLU A 50 7.44 4.18 22.37
N ARG A 51 6.62 5.23 22.44
CA ARG A 51 6.33 5.94 23.70
C ARG A 51 4.95 5.60 24.27
N GLN A 52 4.23 4.69 23.65
CA GLN A 52 2.91 4.27 24.14
C GLN A 52 3.07 3.19 25.19
N PHE A 53 2.22 3.25 26.22
CA PHE A 53 2.24 2.32 27.35
C PHE A 53 3.62 2.21 28.04
N ASP A 54 4.38 3.31 28.07
CA ASP A 54 5.67 3.39 28.74
C ASP A 54 5.49 3.68 30.24
N TYR A 55 5.29 2.63 31.03
CA TYR A 55 5.21 2.69 32.48
C TYR A 55 5.91 1.48 33.11
N LYS A 56 6.28 1.60 34.39
CA LYS A 56 7.02 0.56 35.11
C LYS A 56 6.31 -0.80 35.03
N ASN A 57 7.03 -1.81 34.55
CA ASN A 57 6.56 -3.18 34.31
C ASN A 57 5.57 -3.37 33.15
N SER A 58 5.41 -2.38 32.27
CA SER A 58 4.63 -2.57 31.04
C SER A 58 5.29 -3.63 30.16
N LYS A 59 4.48 -4.57 29.70
CA LYS A 59 4.87 -5.59 28.72
C LYS A 59 4.37 -5.27 27.32
N LEU A 60 3.69 -4.14 27.14
CA LEU A 60 3.00 -3.78 25.89
C LEU A 60 3.80 -2.80 25.02
N ASN A 61 4.96 -2.32 25.48
CA ASN A 61 5.82 -1.43 24.70
C ASN A 61 6.88 -2.27 23.94
N PRO A 62 7.04 -2.10 22.61
CA PRO A 62 6.32 -1.22 21.68
C PRO A 62 4.95 -1.76 21.27
N VAL A 63 4.06 -0.86 20.83
CA VAL A 63 2.82 -1.22 20.12
C VAL A 63 2.96 -0.81 18.67
N GLU A 64 2.60 -1.70 17.77
CA GLU A 64 2.47 -1.44 16.34
C GLU A 64 1.05 -0.93 16.05
N LYS A 65 0.95 0.26 15.46
CA LYS A 65 -0.31 0.81 14.97
C LYS A 65 -0.36 0.69 13.46
N LEU A 66 -1.44 0.11 12.97
CA LEU A 66 -1.75 0.01 11.55
C LEU A 66 -2.90 0.96 11.25
N GLU A 67 -2.69 1.85 10.28
CA GLU A 67 -3.72 2.73 9.73
C GLU A 67 -4.17 2.17 8.39
N VAL A 68 -5.46 1.82 8.30
CA VAL A 68 -6.06 1.33 7.07
C VAL A 68 -6.82 2.47 6.40
N LEU A 69 -6.46 2.74 5.15
CA LEU A 69 -7.15 3.67 4.27
C LEU A 69 -7.63 2.92 3.04
N TRP A 70 -8.65 3.45 2.37
CA TRP A 70 -8.95 3.05 1.00
C TRP A 70 -9.06 4.25 0.07
N TYR A 71 -9.00 4.00 -1.22
CA TYR A 71 -9.24 5.00 -2.27
C TYR A 71 -9.44 4.32 -3.63
N PRO A 72 -10.15 4.95 -4.59
CA PRO A 72 -10.23 4.46 -5.95
C PRO A 72 -8.84 4.44 -6.60
N THR A 73 -8.50 3.40 -7.35
CA THR A 73 -7.18 3.22 -7.99
C THR A 73 -6.77 4.40 -8.88
N LYS A 74 -7.76 5.08 -9.48
CA LYS A 74 -7.56 6.22 -10.38
C LYS A 74 -7.40 7.57 -9.65
N ASP A 75 -7.62 7.62 -8.33
CA ASP A 75 -7.62 8.87 -7.56
C ASP A 75 -7.14 8.67 -6.12
N GLU A 76 -5.82 8.72 -5.94
CA GLU A 76 -5.18 8.64 -4.61
C GLU A 76 -5.54 9.81 -3.68
N THR A 77 -6.07 10.92 -4.19
CA THR A 77 -6.40 12.09 -3.37
C THR A 77 -7.62 11.85 -2.49
N LYS A 78 -8.43 10.84 -2.81
CA LYS A 78 -9.65 10.46 -2.07
C LYS A 78 -9.41 9.42 -0.97
N LYS A 79 -8.20 9.42 -0.38
CA LYS A 79 -7.86 8.56 0.76
C LYS A 79 -8.82 8.77 1.91
N THR A 80 -9.53 7.71 2.24
CA THR A 80 -10.51 7.69 3.32
C THR A 80 -10.06 6.71 4.37
N LYS A 81 -9.99 7.17 5.63
CA LYS A 81 -9.62 6.32 6.77
C LYS A 81 -10.73 5.33 7.07
N TYR A 82 -10.38 4.06 7.13
CA TYR A 82 -11.31 2.95 7.34
C TYR A 82 -11.27 2.46 8.80
N GLU A 83 -10.09 2.05 9.28
CA GLU A 83 -9.91 1.56 10.65
C GLU A 83 -8.47 1.70 11.14
N TYR A 84 -8.31 1.65 12.46
CA TYR A 84 -7.01 1.46 13.12
C TYR A 84 -6.95 0.08 13.74
N MET A 85 -5.80 -0.58 13.61
CA MET A 85 -5.50 -1.80 14.34
C MET A 85 -4.28 -1.60 15.22
N TYR A 86 -4.28 -2.25 16.37
CA TYR A 86 -3.21 -2.19 17.36
C TYR A 86 -2.71 -3.60 17.62
N TYR A 87 -1.42 -3.79 17.41
CA TYR A 87 -0.74 -5.06 17.61
C TYR A 87 0.42 -4.91 18.58
N HIS A 88 0.81 -6.02 19.18
CA HIS A 88 2.05 -6.15 19.91
C HIS A 88 2.56 -7.59 19.74
N ASP A 89 3.78 -7.71 19.20
CA ASP A 89 4.44 -9.00 18.93
C ASP A 89 3.58 -9.98 18.11
N GLY A 90 3.00 -9.52 16.99
CA GLY A 90 2.22 -10.41 16.11
C GLY A 90 0.80 -10.70 16.61
N LYS A 91 0.38 -10.16 17.76
CA LYS A 91 -0.92 -10.41 18.38
C LYS A 91 -1.81 -9.16 18.32
N PRO A 92 -3.09 -9.29 17.95
CA PRO A 92 -4.01 -8.17 17.97
C PRO A 92 -4.41 -7.82 19.41
N TYR A 93 -4.31 -6.54 19.77
CA TYR A 93 -4.70 -6.00 21.07
C TYR A 93 -5.96 -5.14 21.02
N GLY A 94 -6.22 -4.53 19.88
CA GLY A 94 -7.39 -3.68 19.72
C GLY A 94 -7.61 -3.23 18.30
N MET A 95 -8.80 -2.71 18.06
CA MET A 95 -9.19 -2.12 16.80
C MET A 95 -10.16 -0.97 17.04
N GLU A 96 -10.04 0.06 16.23
CA GLU A 96 -10.96 1.19 16.17
C GLU A 96 -11.51 1.31 14.74
N LYS A 97 -12.76 0.92 14.55
CA LYS A 97 -13.44 1.02 13.25
C LYS A 97 -13.99 2.43 13.07
N LEU A 98 -13.50 3.15 12.05
CA LEU A 98 -13.89 4.54 11.80
C LEU A 98 -15.06 4.64 10.83
N ARG A 99 -15.17 3.67 9.90
CA ARG A 99 -16.20 3.63 8.86
C ARG A 99 -16.70 2.20 8.63
N LYS A 100 -17.88 2.09 8.02
CA LYS A 100 -18.36 0.83 7.44
C LYS A 100 -17.60 0.55 6.15
N PHE A 101 -17.54 -0.72 5.72
CA PHE A 101 -17.02 -1.11 4.41
C PHE A 101 -18.00 -0.62 3.33
N ASP A 102 -17.54 0.24 2.42
CA ASP A 102 -18.35 1.07 1.51
C ASP A 102 -17.66 1.11 0.13
N ILE A 103 -17.31 -0.08 -0.33
CA ILE A 103 -16.87 -0.39 -1.68
C ILE A 103 -18.02 -1.17 -2.30
N ASP A 104 -18.39 -0.83 -3.53
CA ASP A 104 -19.53 -1.46 -4.21
C ASP A 104 -19.27 -2.96 -4.42
N GLU A 105 -20.27 -3.80 -4.18
CA GLU A 105 -20.13 -5.26 -4.34
C GLU A 105 -19.66 -5.61 -5.76
N GLY A 106 -18.69 -6.52 -5.88
CA GLY A 106 -18.13 -6.95 -7.16
C GLY A 106 -16.90 -6.15 -7.63
N ASP A 107 -16.65 -4.97 -7.07
CA ASP A 107 -15.43 -4.21 -7.36
C ASP A 107 -14.19 -4.96 -6.88
N GLY A 108 -13.15 -4.99 -7.72
CA GLY A 108 -11.87 -5.62 -7.39
C GLY A 108 -11.03 -4.73 -6.47
N VAL A 109 -10.44 -5.33 -5.43
CA VAL A 109 -9.60 -4.60 -4.45
C VAL A 109 -8.15 -5.08 -4.49
N ALA A 110 -7.22 -4.14 -4.41
CA ALA A 110 -5.82 -4.44 -4.09
C ALA A 110 -5.51 -4.02 -2.66
N ILE A 111 -4.82 -4.87 -1.90
CA ILE A 111 -4.32 -4.52 -0.57
C ILE A 111 -2.85 -4.10 -0.72
N GLU A 112 -2.49 -2.91 -0.25
CA GLU A 112 -1.13 -2.38 -0.36
C GLU A 112 -0.52 -2.14 1.02
N ILE A 113 0.60 -2.79 1.31
CA ILE A 113 1.36 -2.56 2.55
C ILE A 113 2.35 -1.41 2.32
N LYS A 114 2.33 -0.42 3.22
CA LYS A 114 3.35 0.63 3.31
C LYS A 114 3.86 0.70 4.74
N HIS A 115 5.17 0.75 4.90
CA HIS A 115 5.79 1.01 6.19
C HIS A 115 6.10 2.49 6.30
N LYS A 116 5.68 3.13 7.39
CA LYS A 116 5.95 4.56 7.60
C LYS A 116 7.44 4.84 7.72
N GLU A 117 8.17 3.91 8.30
CA GLU A 117 9.62 3.94 8.44
C GLU A 117 10.26 3.05 7.38
N ASN A 118 11.40 3.48 6.83
CA ASN A 118 12.09 2.75 5.75
C ASN A 118 12.64 1.38 6.19
N ASN A 119 12.76 1.13 7.50
CA ASN A 119 13.28 -0.10 8.08
C ASN A 119 12.22 -0.70 9.00
N ALA A 120 11.18 -1.28 8.40
CA ALA A 120 10.13 -1.95 9.16
C ALA A 120 10.69 -3.08 10.01
N THR A 121 10.24 -3.18 11.24
CA THR A 121 10.61 -4.26 12.14
C THR A 121 9.90 -5.56 11.78
N ASP A 122 10.43 -6.72 12.20
CA ASP A 122 9.76 -8.00 11.96
C ASP A 122 8.37 -8.09 12.60
N ALA A 123 8.15 -7.37 13.71
CA ALA A 123 6.83 -7.23 14.30
C ALA A 123 5.86 -6.53 13.33
N GLU A 124 6.23 -5.36 12.80
CA GLU A 124 5.40 -4.63 11.82
C GLU A 124 5.11 -5.45 10.56
N LYS A 125 6.10 -6.22 10.07
CA LYS A 125 5.93 -7.11 8.91
C LYS A 125 4.91 -8.22 9.19
N ARG A 126 4.99 -8.86 10.37
CA ARG A 126 4.02 -9.89 10.80
C ARG A 126 2.63 -9.30 11.03
N ASP A 127 2.55 -8.11 11.61
CA ASP A 127 1.29 -7.41 11.86
C ASP A 127 0.63 -6.97 10.55
N ALA A 128 1.41 -6.53 9.57
CA ALA A 128 0.91 -6.26 8.21
C ALA A 128 0.28 -7.52 7.58
N ALA A 129 0.90 -8.69 7.73
CA ALA A 129 0.32 -9.95 7.25
C ALA A 129 -0.99 -10.32 7.95
N ASN A 130 -1.07 -10.13 9.27
CA ASN A 130 -2.32 -10.31 10.02
C ASN A 130 -3.42 -9.36 9.51
N ALA A 131 -3.07 -8.11 9.21
CA ALA A 131 -4.00 -7.13 8.65
C ALA A 131 -4.44 -7.52 7.24
N VAL A 132 -3.54 -7.98 6.37
CA VAL A 132 -3.89 -8.51 5.03
C VAL A 132 -4.91 -9.63 5.15
N PHE A 133 -4.68 -10.63 6.00
CA PHE A 133 -5.61 -11.74 6.17
C PHE A 133 -7.00 -11.25 6.62
N ARG A 134 -7.05 -10.35 7.61
CA ARG A 134 -8.29 -9.76 8.09
C ARG A 134 -9.03 -8.98 7.01
N LEU A 135 -8.32 -8.12 6.27
CA LEU A 135 -8.90 -7.30 5.21
C LEU A 135 -9.36 -8.13 4.02
N ALA A 136 -8.67 -9.23 3.72
CA ALA A 136 -9.10 -10.18 2.71
C ALA A 136 -10.41 -10.86 3.12
N LEU A 137 -10.55 -11.28 4.38
CA LEU A 137 -11.81 -11.81 4.90
C LEU A 137 -12.93 -10.76 4.85
N ASP A 138 -12.65 -9.52 5.25
CA ASP A 138 -13.63 -8.45 5.23
C ASP A 138 -14.08 -8.14 3.79
N SER A 139 -13.14 -8.08 2.84
CA SER A 139 -13.45 -7.90 1.41
C SER A 139 -14.27 -9.07 0.87
N TYR A 140 -13.92 -10.31 1.22
CA TYR A 140 -14.67 -11.50 0.83
C TYR A 140 -16.12 -11.47 1.35
N LEU A 141 -16.32 -11.09 2.61
CA LEU A 141 -17.66 -10.96 3.22
C LEU A 141 -18.53 -9.89 2.53
N HIS A 142 -17.91 -8.88 1.93
CA HIS A 142 -18.58 -7.82 1.16
C HIS A 142 -18.60 -8.11 -0.36
N LYS A 143 -18.24 -9.34 -0.78
CA LYS A 143 -18.20 -9.77 -2.19
C LYS A 143 -17.27 -8.93 -3.07
N ASN A 144 -16.18 -8.44 -2.50
CA ASN A 144 -15.12 -7.74 -3.20
C ASN A 144 -13.92 -8.68 -3.36
N PRO A 145 -13.62 -9.15 -4.58
CA PRO A 145 -12.47 -10.04 -4.79
C PRO A 145 -11.16 -9.28 -4.55
N VAL A 146 -10.27 -9.87 -3.75
CA VAL A 146 -8.89 -9.38 -3.61
C VAL A 146 -8.09 -9.80 -4.83
N VAL A 147 -7.77 -8.85 -5.70
CA VAL A 147 -7.06 -9.10 -6.96
C VAL A 147 -5.55 -9.17 -6.75
N ALA A 148 -5.02 -8.36 -5.84
CA ALA A 148 -3.58 -8.32 -5.58
C ALA A 148 -3.28 -7.87 -4.14
N VAL A 149 -2.20 -8.42 -3.57
CA VAL A 149 -1.58 -7.94 -2.34
C VAL A 149 -0.19 -7.43 -2.68
N LYS A 150 0.00 -6.11 -2.60
CA LYS A 150 1.28 -5.45 -2.86
C LYS A 150 2.07 -5.31 -1.57
N VAL A 151 3.29 -5.84 -1.56
CA VAL A 151 4.14 -5.94 -0.37
C VAL A 151 5.51 -5.31 -0.64
N PRO A 152 6.08 -4.50 0.27
CA PRO A 152 7.47 -4.04 0.13
C PRO A 152 8.44 -5.22 -0.02
N MET A 153 9.42 -5.10 -0.93
CA MET A 153 10.36 -6.19 -1.26
C MET A 153 11.08 -6.77 -0.03
N ASP A 154 11.47 -5.92 0.91
CA ASP A 154 12.15 -6.28 2.15
C ASP A 154 11.25 -7.02 3.16
N SER A 155 9.94 -6.95 2.95
CA SER A 155 8.89 -7.49 3.82
C SER A 155 8.21 -8.71 3.23
N PHE A 156 8.40 -8.95 1.93
CA PHE A 156 7.73 -9.99 1.16
C PHE A 156 7.80 -11.38 1.83
N ASN A 157 9.01 -11.86 2.14
CA ASN A 157 9.20 -13.20 2.72
C ASN A 157 8.56 -13.33 4.10
N THR A 158 8.69 -12.30 4.95
CA THR A 158 8.11 -12.32 6.30
C THR A 158 6.59 -12.33 6.23
N VAL A 159 6.00 -11.54 5.32
CA VAL A 159 4.55 -11.49 5.11
C VAL A 159 4.02 -12.80 4.54
N SER A 160 4.67 -13.36 3.51
CA SER A 160 4.24 -14.61 2.89
C SER A 160 4.32 -15.77 3.88
N ASN A 161 5.42 -15.89 4.62
CA ASN A 161 5.59 -16.95 5.63
C ASN A 161 4.55 -16.81 6.74
N ARG A 162 4.26 -15.58 7.17
CA ARG A 162 3.25 -15.35 8.19
C ARG A 162 1.84 -15.70 7.69
N LEU A 163 1.50 -15.44 6.43
CA LEU A 163 0.23 -15.89 5.86
C LEU A 163 0.18 -17.42 5.80
N MET A 164 1.28 -18.10 5.48
CA MET A 164 1.33 -19.56 5.53
C MET A 164 1.10 -20.10 6.95
N GLU A 165 1.69 -19.48 7.98
CA GLU A 165 1.42 -19.81 9.39
C GLU A 165 -0.05 -19.60 9.78
N LEU A 166 -0.77 -18.69 9.10
CA LEU A 166 -2.20 -18.45 9.29
C LEU A 166 -3.08 -19.45 8.54
N GLY A 167 -2.50 -20.44 7.87
CA GLY A 167 -3.18 -21.56 7.21
C GLY A 167 -3.29 -21.43 5.69
N PHE A 168 -2.60 -20.49 5.06
CA PHE A 168 -2.44 -20.49 3.61
C PHE A 168 -1.33 -21.46 3.17
N HIS A 169 -1.37 -21.90 1.92
CA HIS A 169 -0.33 -22.70 1.29
C HIS A 169 -0.01 -22.16 -0.11
N ASP A 170 1.18 -22.45 -0.65
CA ASP A 170 1.52 -22.06 -2.02
C ASP A 170 0.71 -22.92 -2.98
N SER A 171 -0.02 -22.28 -3.89
CA SER A 171 -0.79 -22.97 -4.94
C SER A 171 0.04 -23.92 -5.82
N LYS A 172 1.37 -23.77 -5.83
CA LYS A 172 2.28 -24.66 -6.56
C LYS A 172 2.61 -25.95 -5.81
N ASP A 173 2.44 -25.97 -4.50
CA ASP A 173 2.72 -27.15 -3.67
C ASP A 173 1.60 -28.19 -3.77
N ASP A 174 0.40 -27.79 -4.21
CA ASP A 174 -0.78 -28.65 -4.40
C ASP A 174 -0.75 -29.47 -5.71
N GLY A 175 0.45 -29.85 -6.17
CA GLY A 175 0.61 -30.66 -7.38
C GLY A 175 -0.28 -31.92 -7.36
N ASP A 176 -1.25 -31.97 -8.28
CA ASP A 176 -1.93 -33.17 -8.76
C ASP A 176 -2.86 -33.97 -7.81
N GLU A 177 -3.49 -33.36 -6.80
CA GLU A 177 -4.62 -34.01 -6.10
C GLU A 177 -5.82 -33.07 -5.95
N LEU A 178 -6.44 -32.71 -7.08
CA LEU A 178 -7.87 -32.39 -7.10
C LEU A 178 -8.62 -33.67 -6.76
N GLU A 179 -8.82 -33.95 -5.47
CA GLU A 179 -9.83 -34.93 -5.05
C GLU A 179 -11.16 -34.52 -5.69
N THR A 180 -11.57 -35.24 -6.73
CA THR A 180 -12.84 -35.11 -7.45
C THR A 180 -14.07 -35.45 -6.60
N ASP A 181 -13.93 -35.49 -5.27
CA ASP A 181 -15.05 -35.55 -4.35
C ASP A 181 -15.64 -34.15 -4.24
N SER A 182 -16.71 -33.95 -5.00
CA SER A 182 -17.62 -32.81 -5.13
C SER A 182 -18.12 -32.15 -3.83
N LYS A 183 -17.23 -31.81 -2.91
CA LYS A 183 -17.47 -30.85 -1.84
C LYS A 183 -17.04 -29.50 -2.35
N PHE A 184 -18.03 -28.64 -2.62
CA PHE A 184 -17.78 -27.21 -2.77
C PHE A 184 -17.10 -26.71 -1.48
N THR A 185 -15.79 -26.52 -1.53
CA THR A 185 -15.03 -25.81 -0.52
C THR A 185 -14.90 -24.36 -0.98
N ALA A 186 -15.33 -23.42 -0.12
CA ALA A 186 -15.05 -22.01 -0.35
C ALA A 186 -13.55 -21.81 -0.14
N SER A 187 -12.83 -21.48 -1.21
CA SER A 187 -11.40 -21.18 -1.13
C SER A 187 -11.13 -19.68 -1.29
N MET A 188 -10.09 -19.20 -0.62
CA MET A 188 -9.60 -17.83 -0.74
C MET A 188 -8.21 -17.84 -1.38
N THR A 189 -8.07 -17.12 -2.50
CA THR A 189 -6.79 -16.98 -3.22
C THR A 189 -6.24 -15.57 -3.05
N LEU A 190 -4.94 -15.46 -2.72
CA LEU A 190 -4.20 -14.20 -2.61
C LEU A 190 -2.97 -14.22 -3.51
N GLY A 191 -2.94 -13.34 -4.51
CA GLY A 191 -1.71 -13.07 -5.28
C GLY A 191 -0.86 -12.01 -4.58
N LEU A 192 0.31 -12.40 -4.06
CA LEU A 192 1.26 -11.48 -3.44
C LEU A 192 2.31 -11.04 -4.46
N TYR A 193 2.57 -9.73 -4.53
CA TYR A 193 3.52 -9.12 -5.45
C TYR A 193 4.44 -8.15 -4.69
N SER A 194 5.75 -8.27 -4.90
CA SER A 194 6.70 -7.34 -4.30
C SER A 194 6.67 -5.98 -4.97
N VAL A 195 6.97 -4.92 -4.21
CA VAL A 195 7.21 -3.56 -4.70
C VAL A 195 8.59 -3.10 -4.21
N PRO A 196 9.55 -2.77 -5.09
CA PRO A 196 9.50 -2.92 -6.57
C PRO A 196 9.32 -4.38 -6.99
N GLU A 197 8.96 -4.58 -8.26
CA GLU A 197 8.69 -5.92 -8.80
C GLU A 197 9.92 -6.84 -8.73
N GLY A 198 9.69 -8.13 -8.44
CA GLY A 198 10.75 -9.14 -8.43
C GLY A 198 10.39 -10.46 -7.73
N LYS A 199 9.45 -10.44 -6.78
CA LYS A 199 8.90 -11.65 -6.15
C LYS A 199 7.40 -11.70 -6.30
N GLN A 200 6.88 -12.90 -6.53
CA GLN A 200 5.45 -13.17 -6.54
C GLN A 200 5.16 -14.58 -6.03
N ILE A 201 4.03 -14.73 -5.34
CA ILE A 201 3.53 -16.03 -4.86
C ILE A 201 2.00 -15.98 -4.84
N THR A 202 1.36 -17.09 -5.20
CA THR A 202 -0.09 -17.23 -5.10
C THR A 202 -0.39 -18.16 -3.94
N LEU A 203 -1.10 -17.64 -2.95
CA LEU A 203 -1.48 -18.35 -1.74
C LEU A 203 -2.95 -18.75 -1.79
N VAL A 204 -3.27 -19.96 -1.37
CA VAL A 204 -4.63 -20.50 -1.32
C VAL A 204 -4.95 -21.01 0.10
N ARG A 205 -6.23 -20.99 0.46
CA ARG A 205 -6.77 -21.50 1.71
C ARG A 205 -8.17 -22.05 1.50
#